data_AF-A0A4Y2LKG4-F1
#
_entry.id   AF-A0A4Y2LKG4-F1
#
_cell.length_a   1.000
_cell.length_b   1.000
_cell.length_c   1.000
_cell.angle_alpha   90.00
_cell.angle_beta   90.00
_cell.angle_gamma   90.00
#
_symmetry.space_group_name_H-M   'P 1'
#
loop_
_entity.id
_entity.type
_entity.pdbx_description
1 polymer ?
#
loop_
_entity_poly.entity_id
_entity_poly.type
_entity_poly.pdbx_seq_one_letter_code
_entity_poly.pdbx_strand_id
1 'polypeptide(L)'
;MHAVLLGVTRQITEIYLTSVGEQDYIGAPTDLSRIDRRLLKIKPPHLFTRLPRSIMDRKFWEAHEWKAWLLYHAAPCLHGILPDKFIRHLSLLSNSVFMLLQDTIFPDDISSAETMLTEFVIETEILFGPAAMTFNVHQMLHMTSSVRDLGPPLGSFSFCI
;
A
#
# COMPACT_ATOMS: atom_id res chain seq x y z
N MET A 1 -13.47 3.17 0.49
CA MET A 1 -12.32 2.24 0.29
C MET A 1 -11.13 2.84 -0.47
N HIS A 2 -11.32 3.53 -1.60
CA HIS A 2 -10.20 4.14 -2.35
C HIS A 2 -9.40 5.14 -1.49
N ALA A 3 -10.07 6.12 -0.88
CA ALA A 3 -9.39 7.12 -0.05
C ALA A 3 -8.63 6.52 1.14
N VAL A 4 -9.17 5.47 1.77
CA VAL A 4 -8.56 4.79 2.93
C VAL A 4 -7.31 4.04 2.53
N LEU A 5 -7.39 3.15 1.53
CA LEU A 5 -6.24 2.38 1.05
C LEU A 5 -5.10 3.27 0.55
N LEU A 6 -5.45 4.32 -0.19
CA LEU A 6 -4.48 5.26 -0.72
C LEU A 6 -3.91 6.15 0.37
N GLY A 7 -4.74 6.58 1.32
CA GLY A 7 -4.32 7.34 2.49
C GLY A 7 -3.27 6.57 3.28
N VAL A 8 -3.53 5.28 3.56
CA VAL A 8 -2.59 4.40 4.26
C VAL A 8 -1.32 4.17 3.43
N THR A 9 -1.44 3.82 2.15
CA THR A 9 -0.27 3.59 1.27
C THR A 9 0.63 4.82 1.20
N ARG A 10 0.03 6.00 1.02
CA ARG A 10 0.73 7.28 1.00
C ARG A 10 1.38 7.55 2.36
N GLN A 11 0.66 7.38 3.45
CA GLN A 11 1.18 7.58 4.80
C GLN A 11 2.41 6.72 5.06
N ILE A 12 2.33 5.41 4.82
CA ILE A 12 3.45 4.48 5.01
C ILE A 12 4.63 4.86 4.12
N THR A 13 4.38 5.22 2.86
CA THR A 13 5.44 5.68 1.95
C THR A 13 6.10 6.96 2.43
N GLU A 14 5.35 7.92 2.99
CA GLU A 14 5.93 9.15 3.53
C GLU A 14 6.75 8.88 4.81
N ILE A 15 6.33 7.95 5.67
CA ILE A 15 7.12 7.52 6.84
C ILE A 15 8.51 7.06 6.37
N TYR A 16 8.57 6.12 5.41
CA TYR A 16 9.83 5.64 4.84
C TYR A 16 10.73 6.75 4.29
N LEU A 17 10.15 7.84 3.78
CA LEU A 17 10.89 8.93 3.15
C LEU A 17 11.25 10.07 4.11
N THR A 18 10.69 10.12 5.32
CA THR A 18 10.83 11.28 6.22
C THR A 18 11.35 10.94 7.62
N SER A 19 11.31 9.67 8.04
CA SER A 19 11.81 9.19 9.35
C SER A 19 13.34 9.22 9.47
N VAL A 20 13.98 10.37 9.29
CA VAL A 20 15.46 10.49 9.28
C VAL A 20 16.06 9.88 10.55
N GLY A 21 16.93 8.88 10.38
CA GLY A 21 17.63 8.20 11.48
C GLY A 21 16.99 6.89 11.93
N GLU A 22 15.78 6.58 11.48
CA GLU A 22 15.11 5.31 11.76
C GLU A 22 15.52 4.19 10.80
N GLN A 23 15.26 2.94 11.18
CA GLN A 23 15.63 1.76 10.37
C GLN A 23 14.85 1.65 9.06
N ASP A 24 13.66 2.25 8.98
CA ASP A 24 12.81 2.33 7.79
C ASP A 24 13.18 3.49 6.86
N TYR A 25 14.14 4.33 7.23
CA TYR A 25 14.50 5.52 6.47
C TYR A 25 15.20 5.19 5.15
N ILE A 26 14.54 5.56 4.06
CA ILE A 26 15.03 5.41 2.68
C ILE A 26 14.90 6.73 1.90
N GLY A 27 14.72 7.85 2.60
CA GLY A 27 14.60 9.20 2.03
C GLY A 27 15.93 9.85 1.62
N ALA A 28 17.07 9.18 1.82
CA ALA A 28 18.36 9.69 1.38
C ALA A 28 18.39 9.86 -0.16
N PRO A 29 19.02 10.92 -0.70
CA PRO A 29 19.04 11.17 -2.15
C PRO A 29 19.58 9.99 -2.97
N THR A 30 20.53 9.24 -2.41
CA THR A 30 21.08 8.02 -3.00
C THR A 30 20.03 6.93 -3.17
N ASP A 31 19.25 6.65 -2.12
CA ASP A 31 18.25 5.59 -2.14
C ASP A 31 17.01 6.01 -2.92
N LEU A 32 16.56 7.26 -2.77
CA LEU A 32 15.51 7.84 -3.61
C LEU A 32 15.83 7.74 -5.11
N SER A 33 17.06 8.08 -5.53
CA SER A 33 17.46 7.96 -6.94
C SER A 33 17.50 6.50 -7.41
N ARG A 34 17.85 5.55 -6.54
CA ARG A 34 17.84 4.11 -6.84
C ARG A 34 16.40 3.61 -7.02
N ILE A 35 15.49 4.01 -6.13
CA ILE A 35 14.07 3.68 -6.18
C ILE A 35 13.44 4.26 -7.45
N ASP A 36 13.68 5.54 -7.71
CA ASP A 36 13.15 6.24 -8.88
C ASP A 36 13.60 5.60 -10.19
N ARG A 37 14.89 5.30 -10.31
CA ARG A 37 15.44 4.60 -11.48
C ARG A 37 14.86 3.20 -11.65
N ARG A 38 14.54 2.48 -10.56
CA ARG A 38 13.88 1.18 -10.63
C ARG A 38 12.44 1.34 -11.12
N LEU A 39 11.71 2.31 -10.56
CA LEU A 39 10.33 2.60 -10.91
C LEU A 39 10.19 2.97 -12.40
N LEU A 40 11.02 3.90 -12.90
CA LEU A 40 11.00 4.34 -14.30
C LEU A 40 11.45 3.26 -15.29
N LYS A 41 12.14 2.22 -14.84
CA LYS A 41 12.52 1.05 -15.66
C LYS A 41 11.39 0.03 -15.80
N ILE A 42 10.38 0.09 -14.94
CA ILE A 42 9.25 -0.83 -15.01
C ILE A 42 8.47 -0.49 -16.28
N LYS A 43 8.46 -1.43 -17.22
CA LYS A 43 7.56 -1.41 -18.37
C LYS A 43 6.32 -2.18 -17.96
N PRO A 44 5.21 -1.50 -17.63
CA PRO A 44 4.00 -2.20 -17.29
C PRO A 44 3.53 -3.04 -18.50
N PRO A 45 2.97 -4.24 -18.28
CA PRO A 45 2.24 -4.95 -19.34
C PRO A 45 1.10 -4.08 -19.88
N HIS A 46 0.56 -4.42 -21.05
CA HIS A 46 -0.52 -3.67 -21.74
C HIS A 46 -1.78 -3.37 -20.89
N LEU A 47 -1.87 -3.95 -19.69
CA LEU A 47 -2.88 -3.68 -18.66
C LEU A 47 -2.82 -2.25 -18.08
N PHE A 48 -1.69 -1.55 -18.17
CA PHE A 48 -1.60 -0.17 -17.71
C PHE A 48 -1.61 0.79 -18.89
N THR A 49 -2.53 1.74 -18.86
CA THR A 49 -2.67 2.78 -19.88
C THR A 49 -1.60 3.87 -19.77
N ARG A 50 -0.87 3.93 -18.65
CA ARG A 50 0.11 4.98 -18.33
C ARG A 50 1.40 4.39 -17.75
N LEU A 51 2.52 5.02 -18.08
CA LEU A 51 3.83 4.70 -17.49
C LEU A 51 3.93 5.24 -16.06
N PRO A 52 4.70 4.57 -15.18
CA PRO A 52 4.92 5.06 -13.83
C PRO A 52 5.65 6.41 -13.85
N ARG A 53 5.14 7.37 -13.08
CA ARG A 53 5.79 8.68 -12.85
C ARG A 53 6.89 8.54 -11.79
N SER A 54 7.81 9.49 -11.77
CA SER A 54 8.84 9.59 -10.73
C SER A 54 8.24 9.61 -9.33
N ILE A 55 8.92 8.92 -8.39
CA ILE A 55 8.56 8.95 -6.95
C ILE A 55 8.82 10.33 -6.32
N MET A 56 9.64 11.16 -6.97
CA MET A 56 9.85 12.55 -6.55
C MET A 56 8.58 13.38 -6.74
N ASP A 57 7.76 13.04 -7.74
CA ASP A 57 6.48 13.70 -8.03
C ASP A 57 5.29 13.09 -7.29
N ARG A 58 5.53 12.20 -6.31
CA ARG A 58 4.47 11.48 -5.57
C ARG A 58 3.41 12.36 -4.94
N LYS A 59 3.73 13.63 -4.66
CA LYS A 59 2.76 14.63 -4.15
C LYS A 59 1.60 14.88 -5.14
N PHE A 60 1.85 14.68 -6.43
CA PHE A 60 0.91 14.85 -7.53
C PHE A 60 0.42 13.52 -8.10
N TRP A 61 0.73 12.39 -7.43
CA TRP A 61 0.24 11.10 -7.85
C TRP A 61 -1.26 11.00 -7.61
N GLU A 62 -1.95 10.55 -8.65
CA GLU A 62 -3.35 10.22 -8.58
C GLU A 62 -3.58 8.89 -7.87
N ALA A 63 -4.83 8.68 -7.56
CA ALA A 63 -5.36 7.54 -6.85
C ALA A 63 -5.00 6.18 -7.52
N HIS A 64 -4.97 6.15 -8.86
CA HIS A 64 -4.57 4.96 -9.63
C HIS A 64 -3.04 4.70 -9.59
N GLU A 65 -2.21 5.75 -9.50
CA GLU A 65 -0.74 5.62 -9.41
C GLU A 65 -0.32 5.03 -8.07
N TRP A 66 -0.95 5.48 -6.98
CA TRP A 66 -0.76 4.90 -5.64
C TRP A 66 -1.23 3.44 -5.54
N LYS A 67 -2.33 3.07 -6.21
CA LYS A 67 -2.74 1.67 -6.33
C LYS A 67 -1.70 0.83 -7.06
N ALA A 68 -1.19 1.34 -8.18
CA ALA A 68 -0.14 0.65 -8.94
C ALA A 68 1.16 0.52 -8.14
N TRP A 69 1.51 1.57 -7.38
CA TRP A 69 2.62 1.56 -6.44
C TRP A 69 2.50 0.43 -5.43
N LEU A 70 1.38 0.36 -4.68
CA LEU A 70 1.16 -0.67 -3.66
C LEU A 70 1.23 -2.09 -4.23
N LEU A 71 0.52 -2.35 -5.33
CA LEU A 71 0.29 -3.71 -5.84
C LEU A 71 1.45 -4.24 -6.67
N TYR A 72 2.18 -3.38 -7.38
CA TYR A 72 3.10 -3.84 -8.43
C TYR A 72 4.51 -3.26 -8.35
N HIS A 73 4.67 -2.04 -7.83
CA HIS A 73 5.94 -1.34 -7.94
C HIS A 73 6.72 -1.26 -6.62
N ALA A 74 6.04 -1.13 -5.48
CA ALA A 74 6.71 -0.86 -4.21
C ALA A 74 7.64 -2.01 -3.80
N ALA A 75 7.17 -3.26 -3.81
CA ALA A 75 7.99 -4.42 -3.47
C ALA A 75 9.30 -4.52 -4.30
N PRO A 76 9.27 -4.56 -5.65
CA PRO A 76 10.51 -4.65 -6.43
C PRO A 76 11.37 -3.37 -6.36
N CYS A 77 10.77 -2.18 -6.17
CA CYS A 77 11.53 -0.94 -6.07
C CYS A 77 12.27 -0.84 -4.73
N LEU A 78 11.67 -1.31 -3.64
CA LEU A 78 12.18 -1.20 -2.28
C LEU A 78 13.06 -2.37 -1.85
N HIS A 79 13.01 -3.51 -2.55
CA HIS A 79 13.79 -4.70 -2.23
C HIS A 79 15.31 -4.43 -2.20
N GLY A 80 15.98 -4.82 -1.12
CA GLY A 80 17.42 -4.57 -0.91
C GLY A 80 17.78 -3.10 -0.66
N ILE A 81 16.80 -2.26 -0.33
CA ILE A 81 16.96 -0.89 0.16
C ILE A 81 16.29 -0.78 1.54
N LEU A 82 15.03 -1.19 1.60
CA LEU A 82 14.27 -1.25 2.84
C LEU A 82 14.49 -2.62 3.53
N PRO A 83 14.69 -2.68 4.86
CA PRO A 83 14.82 -3.94 5.58
C PRO A 83 13.61 -4.86 5.41
N ASP A 84 13.86 -6.17 5.39
CA ASP A 84 12.85 -7.19 5.07
C ASP A 84 11.61 -7.15 5.96
N LYS A 85 11.76 -6.73 7.23
CA LYS A 85 10.62 -6.58 8.16
C LYS A 85 9.57 -5.59 7.65
N PHE A 86 9.99 -4.49 7.03
CA PHE A 86 9.08 -3.49 6.49
C PHE A 86 8.54 -3.89 5.11
N ILE A 87 9.31 -4.66 4.33
CA ILE A 87 8.81 -5.27 3.09
C ILE A 87 7.70 -6.28 3.41
N ARG A 88 7.86 -7.10 4.45
CA ARG A 88 6.82 -8.02 4.93
C ARG A 88 5.57 -7.26 5.36
N HIS A 89 5.73 -6.23 6.18
CA HIS A 89 4.65 -5.35 6.61
C HIS A 89 3.87 -4.77 5.42
N LEU A 90 4.57 -4.20 4.44
CA LEU A 90 3.95 -3.67 3.22
C LEU A 90 3.25 -4.78 2.40
N SER A 91 3.80 -5.99 2.40
CA SER A 91 3.24 -7.13 1.69
C SER A 91 1.92 -7.61 2.30
N LEU A 92 1.73 -7.49 3.62
CA LEU A 92 0.44 -7.78 4.27
C LEU A 92 -0.67 -6.90 3.69
N LEU A 93 -0.41 -5.60 3.56
CA LEU A 93 -1.34 -4.64 2.95
C LEU A 93 -1.54 -4.93 1.45
N SER A 94 -0.46 -5.12 0.71
CA SER A 94 -0.54 -5.34 -0.75
C SER A 94 -1.34 -6.60 -1.10
N ASN A 95 -1.06 -7.72 -0.42
CA ASN A 95 -1.73 -9.00 -0.66
C ASN A 95 -3.20 -8.99 -0.22
N SER A 96 -3.52 -8.42 0.96
CA SER A 96 -4.91 -8.32 1.40
C SER A 96 -5.74 -7.46 0.44
N VAL A 97 -5.20 -6.34 -0.02
CA VAL A 97 -5.85 -5.50 -1.02
C VAL A 97 -5.99 -6.24 -2.35
N PHE A 98 -4.97 -6.97 -2.78
CA PHE A 98 -5.05 -7.77 -4.01
C PHE A 98 -6.17 -8.82 -3.96
N MET A 99 -6.33 -9.53 -2.84
CA MET A 99 -7.41 -10.49 -2.62
C MET A 99 -8.78 -9.82 -2.67
N LEU A 100 -8.94 -8.67 -2.00
CA LEU A 100 -10.22 -7.95 -1.93
C LEU A 100 -10.60 -7.25 -3.25
N LEU A 101 -9.71 -7.21 -4.24
CA LEU A 101 -9.94 -6.59 -5.55
C LEU A 101 -10.20 -7.60 -6.66
N GLN A 102 -10.28 -8.90 -6.36
CA GLN A 102 -10.61 -9.91 -7.37
C GLN A 102 -12.08 -9.76 -7.82
N ASP A 103 -12.35 -10.06 -9.09
CA ASP A 103 -13.71 -10.04 -9.65
C ASP A 103 -14.62 -11.08 -8.99
N THR A 104 -14.03 -12.17 -8.50
CA THR A 104 -14.70 -13.22 -7.73
C THR A 104 -13.92 -13.42 -6.43
N ILE A 105 -14.59 -13.30 -5.29
CA ILE A 105 -14.00 -13.41 -3.97
C ILE A 105 -14.77 -14.47 -3.20
N PHE A 106 -14.06 -15.44 -2.63
CA PHE A 106 -14.65 -16.46 -1.78
C PHE A 106 -14.60 -16.04 -0.30
N PRO A 107 -15.50 -16.54 0.57
CA PRO A 107 -15.49 -16.22 1.99
C PRO A 107 -14.14 -16.49 2.69
N ASP A 108 -13.41 -17.51 2.24
CA ASP A 108 -12.08 -17.86 2.76
C ASP A 108 -11.01 -16.82 2.37
N ASP A 109 -11.13 -16.21 1.17
CA ASP A 109 -10.24 -15.12 0.74
C ASP A 109 -10.47 -13.87 1.60
N ILE A 110 -11.74 -13.56 1.90
CA ILE A 110 -12.09 -12.44 2.78
C ILE A 110 -11.52 -12.67 4.19
N SER A 111 -11.64 -13.88 4.72
CA SER A 111 -11.14 -14.23 6.06
C SER A 111 -9.61 -14.19 6.12
N SER A 112 -8.95 -14.60 5.04
CA SER A 112 -7.50 -14.47 4.88
C SER A 112 -7.08 -13.00 4.84
N ALA A 113 -7.75 -12.17 4.03
CA ALA A 113 -7.48 -10.74 3.96
C ALA A 113 -7.72 -10.04 5.30
N GLU A 114 -8.74 -10.43 6.07
CA GLU A 114 -9.04 -9.89 7.40
C GLU A 114 -7.90 -10.17 8.38
N THR A 115 -7.36 -11.38 8.36
CA THR A 115 -6.22 -11.77 9.19
C THR A 115 -5.00 -10.93 8.84
N MET A 116 -4.70 -10.77 7.54
CA MET A 116 -3.56 -9.98 7.06
C MET A 116 -3.70 -8.49 7.37
N LEU A 117 -4.90 -7.93 7.26
CA LEU A 117 -5.17 -6.53 7.61
C LEU A 117 -5.07 -6.29 9.12
N THR A 118 -5.54 -7.23 9.93
CA THR A 118 -5.40 -7.17 11.38
C THR A 118 -3.93 -7.18 11.79
N GLU A 119 -3.15 -8.10 11.21
CA GLU A 119 -1.70 -8.16 11.42
C GLU A 119 -1.00 -6.88 10.96
N PHE A 120 -1.36 -6.34 9.79
CA PHE A 120 -0.83 -5.06 9.30
C PHE A 120 -1.07 -3.91 10.27
N VAL A 121 -2.27 -3.79 10.84
CA VAL A 121 -2.62 -2.72 11.78
C VAL A 121 -1.83 -2.85 13.07
N ILE A 122 -1.71 -4.07 13.62
CA ILE A 122 -0.91 -4.35 14.82
C ILE A 122 0.56 -4.04 14.57
N GLU A 123 1.12 -4.52 13.46
CA GLU A 123 2.52 -4.27 13.10
C GLU A 123 2.80 -2.79 12.82
N THR A 124 1.81 -2.02 12.35
CA THR A 124 1.96 -0.56 12.14
C THR A 124 2.28 0.16 13.45
N GLU A 125 1.56 -0.16 14.53
CA GLU A 125 1.83 0.41 15.85
C GLU A 125 3.21 -0.01 16.38
N ILE A 126 3.57 -1.29 16.22
CA ILE A 126 4.85 -1.83 16.71
C ILE A 126 6.04 -1.20 15.96
N LEU A 127 5.93 -1.03 14.64
CA LEU A 127 7.03 -0.59 13.79
C LEU A 127 7.20 0.93 13.77
N PHE A 128 6.09 1.68 13.79
CA PHE A 128 6.12 3.14 13.59
C PHE A 128 5.57 3.93 14.78
N GLY A 129 5.10 3.24 15.82
CA GLY A 129 4.57 3.84 17.03
C GLY A 129 3.13 4.34 16.91
N PRO A 130 2.55 4.84 18.03
CA PRO A 130 1.15 5.25 18.10
C PRO A 130 0.81 6.46 17.21
N ALA A 131 1.80 7.29 16.86
CA ALA A 131 1.59 8.42 15.95
C ALA A 131 1.23 7.97 14.51
N ALA A 132 1.59 6.75 14.12
CA ALA A 132 1.22 6.17 12.83
C ALA A 132 -0.20 5.58 12.81
N MET A 133 -0.85 5.42 13.97
CA MET A 133 -2.19 4.85 14.08
C MET A 133 -3.28 5.90 13.76
N THR A 134 -3.32 6.30 12.49
CA THR A 134 -4.32 7.26 12.03
C THR A 134 -5.68 6.61 11.88
N PHE A 135 -6.74 7.43 11.78
CA PHE A 135 -8.09 6.95 11.49
C PHE A 135 -8.11 6.00 10.28
N ASN A 136 -7.40 6.35 9.19
CA ASN A 136 -7.34 5.52 8.00
C ASN A 136 -6.71 4.14 8.25
N VAL A 137 -5.72 4.05 9.14
CA VAL A 137 -5.12 2.75 9.54
C VAL A 137 -6.14 1.91 10.30
N HIS A 138 -6.90 2.49 11.24
CA HIS A 138 -7.94 1.76 11.95
C HIS A 138 -9.08 1.30 11.03
N GLN A 139 -9.47 2.12 10.05
CA GLN A 139 -10.51 1.77 9.07
C GLN A 139 -10.17 0.51 8.26
N MET A 140 -8.88 0.11 8.17
CA MET A 140 -8.48 -1.13 7.52
C MET A 140 -9.11 -2.38 8.17
N LEU A 141 -9.36 -2.36 9.49
CA LEU A 141 -10.01 -3.47 10.20
C LEU A 141 -11.47 -3.70 9.78
N HIS A 142 -12.12 -2.67 9.23
CA HIS A 142 -13.53 -2.73 8.83
C HIS A 142 -13.71 -2.99 7.33
N MET A 143 -12.60 -3.11 6.59
CA MET A 143 -12.61 -3.24 5.14
C MET A 143 -13.21 -4.56 4.69
N THR A 144 -12.87 -5.67 5.36
CA THR A 144 -13.39 -7.01 5.04
C THR A 144 -14.88 -7.13 5.37
N SER A 145 -15.34 -6.58 6.49
CA SER A 145 -16.76 -6.53 6.82
C SER A 145 -17.58 -5.81 5.74
N SER A 146 -17.06 -4.67 5.24
CA SER A 146 -17.70 -3.95 4.15
C SER A 146 -17.83 -4.79 2.87
N VAL A 147 -16.83 -5.62 2.56
CA VAL A 147 -16.86 -6.54 1.40
C VAL A 147 -17.82 -7.72 1.62
N ARG A 148 -17.96 -8.23 2.86
CA ARG A 148 -18.95 -9.27 3.19
C ARG A 148 -20.38 -8.76 2.98
N ASP A 149 -20.65 -7.53 3.41
CA ASP A 149 -21.99 -6.97 3.41
C ASP A 149 -22.41 -6.46 2.02
N LEU A 150 -21.47 -5.91 1.24
CA LEU A 150 -21.75 -5.23 -0.03
C LEU A 150 -21.25 -5.99 -1.27
N GLY A 151 -20.53 -7.10 -1.07
CA GLY A 151 -19.85 -7.83 -2.13
C GLY A 151 -18.50 -7.22 -2.53
N PRO A 152 -17.81 -7.82 -3.53
CA PRO A 152 -16.58 -7.27 -4.09
C PRO A 152 -16.80 -5.82 -4.53
N PRO A 153 -15.83 -4.90 -4.32
CA PRO A 153 -15.94 -3.52 -4.75
C PRO A 153 -15.82 -3.41 -6.28
N LEU A 154 -16.84 -3.88 -7.01
CA LEU A 154 -16.96 -3.76 -8.45
C LEU A 154 -17.60 -2.40 -8.79
N GLY A 155 -16.83 -1.51 -9.41
CA GLY A 155 -17.35 -0.38 -10.20
C GLY A 155 -17.63 0.94 -9.48
N SER A 156 -17.72 0.99 -8.14
CA SER A 156 -17.91 2.26 -7.41
C SER A 156 -16.89 2.41 -6.29
N PHE A 157 -15.76 3.07 -6.61
CA PHE A 157 -14.73 3.52 -5.65
C PHE A 157 -15.20 4.69 -4.77
N SER A 158 -16.50 4.89 -4.64
CA SER A 158 -17.15 5.92 -3.82
C SER A 158 -18.09 5.20 -2.87
N PHE A 159 -18.11 5.62 -1.61
CA PHE A 159 -18.88 5.05 -0.49
C PHE A 159 -18.20 3.86 0.22
N CYS A 160 -17.56 4.16 1.34
CA CYS A 160 -18.24 4.15 2.64
C CYS A 160 -17.25 4.67 3.70
N ILE A 161 -17.73 5.70 4.40
CA ILE A 161 -17.31 6.36 5.66
C ILE A 161 -15.87 6.86 5.75
#